data_AF-A0A4Q9YSR8-F1
#
_entry.id   AF-A0A4Q9YSR8-F1
#
_cell.length_a   1.000
_cell.length_b   1.000
_cell.length_c   1.000
_cell.angle_alpha   90.00
_cell.angle_beta   90.00
_cell.angle_gamma   90.00
#
_symmetry.space_group_name_H-M   'P 1'
#
loop_
_entity.id
_entity.type
_entity.pdbx_description
1 polymer ?
#
loop_
_entity_poly.entity_id
_entity_poly.type
_entity_poly.pdbx_seq_one_letter_code
_entity_poly.pdbx_strand_id
1 'polypeptide(L)'
;MATIEIQKDYMISLEALNAEIKVLNDAKVKIIFEALGLRIDTADFELLKTWNLIELSVPDRTMAVQLNKLSAYVPNLKFVVDDSKPLFTLTQGLKQRRVWKER
;
A
#
# COMPACT_ATOMS: atom_id res chain seq x y z
N MET A 1 -25.43 11.06 -27.26
CA MET A 1 -24.37 10.34 -26.50
C MET A 1 -23.17 10.22 -27.43
N ALA A 2 -21.98 10.62 -26.99
CA ALA A 2 -20.77 10.45 -27.78
C ALA A 2 -20.23 9.02 -27.59
N THR A 3 -20.04 8.29 -28.68
CA THR A 3 -19.36 6.98 -28.68
C THR A 3 -17.85 7.27 -28.68
N ILE A 4 -17.19 7.06 -27.54
CA ILE A 4 -15.74 7.21 -27.45
C ILE A 4 -15.13 5.87 -27.87
N GLU A 5 -14.53 5.80 -29.05
CA GLU A 5 -13.70 4.66 -29.45
C GLU A 5 -12.35 4.76 -28.73
N ILE A 6 -12.08 3.80 -27.84
CA ILE A 6 -10.79 3.68 -27.16
C ILE A 6 -9.79 3.15 -28.19
N GLN A 7 -9.01 4.06 -28.77
CA GLN A 7 -7.90 3.70 -29.64
C GLN A 7 -6.83 2.91 -28.86
N LYS A 8 -6.20 1.95 -29.52
CA LYS A 8 -5.18 1.06 -28.95
C LYS A 8 -4.03 1.82 -28.29
N ASP A 9 -3.65 2.98 -28.83
CA ASP A 9 -2.56 3.80 -28.33
C ASP A 9 -2.86 4.43 -26.96
N TYR A 10 -4.14 4.67 -26.64
CA TYR A 10 -4.54 5.09 -25.30
C TYR A 10 -4.30 4.00 -24.26
N MET A 11 -4.55 2.74 -24.61
CA MET A 11 -4.30 1.62 -23.69
C MET A 11 -2.82 1.47 -23.37
N ILE A 12 -1.94 1.61 -24.37
CA ILE A 12 -0.49 1.59 -24.19
C ILE A 12 -0.05 2.72 -23.24
N SER A 13 -0.59 3.92 -23.44
CA SER A 13 -0.29 5.09 -22.61
C SER A 13 -0.76 4.90 -21.16
N LEU A 14 -1.94 4.30 -20.96
CA LEU A 14 -2.47 3.98 -19.63
C LEU A 14 -1.65 2.90 -18.91
N GLU A 15 -1.16 1.89 -19.63
CA GLU A 15 -0.25 0.88 -19.08
C GLU A 15 1.08 1.49 -18.64
N ALA A 16 1.65 2.38 -19.45
CA ALA A 16 2.87 3.10 -19.09
C ALA A 16 2.68 3.94 -17.82
N LEU A 17 1.59 4.71 -17.74
CA LEU A 17 1.26 5.50 -16.56
C LEU A 17 1.07 4.62 -15.30
N ASN A 18 0.42 3.47 -15.44
CA ASN A 18 0.25 2.54 -14.34
C ASN A 18 1.59 1.96 -13.84
N ALA A 19 2.55 1.72 -14.74
CA ALA A 19 3.89 1.29 -14.37
C ALA A 19 4.64 2.37 -13.58
N GLU A 20 4.55 3.63 -14.00
CA GLU A 20 5.13 4.77 -13.27
C GLU A 20 4.54 4.92 -11.87
N ILE A 21 3.21 4.85 -11.75
CA ILE A 21 2.50 4.90 -10.47
C ILE A 21 2.97 3.78 -9.54
N LYS A 22 3.19 2.57 -10.08
CA LYS A 22 3.70 1.44 -9.30
C LYS A 22 5.10 1.73 -8.73
N VAL A 23 6.01 2.27 -9.52
CA VAL A 23 7.36 2.65 -9.05
C VAL A 23 7.28 3.70 -7.94
N LEU A 24 6.43 4.71 -8.09
CA LEU A 24 6.23 5.74 -7.08
C LEU A 24 5.63 5.18 -5.78
N ASN A 25 4.68 4.26 -5.88
CA ASN A 25 4.08 3.59 -4.73
C ASN A 25 5.11 2.74 -3.98
N ASP A 26 5.94 1.97 -4.69
CA ASP A 26 7.01 1.17 -4.10
C ASP A 26 8.03 2.07 -3.36
N ALA A 27 8.44 3.17 -3.97
CA ALA A 27 9.34 4.15 -3.34
C ALA A 27 8.72 4.75 -2.07
N LYS A 28 7.43 5.07 -2.11
CA LYS A 28 6.69 5.59 -0.96
C LYS A 28 6.63 4.60 0.20
N VAL A 29 6.42 3.32 -0.07
CA VAL A 29 6.46 2.27 0.97
C VAL A 29 7.83 2.24 1.66
N LYS A 30 8.92 2.27 0.88
CA LYS A 30 10.29 2.30 1.44
C LYS A 30 10.50 3.47 2.39
N ILE A 31 10.12 4.67 1.96
CA ILE A 31 10.24 5.90 2.77
C ILE A 31 9.44 5.78 4.06
N ILE A 32 8.21 5.27 3.99
CA ILE A 32 7.36 5.10 5.18
C ILE A 32 7.99 4.09 6.15
N PHE A 33 8.51 2.98 5.65
CA PHE A 33 9.16 1.97 6.50
C PHE A 33 10.43 2.49 7.14
N GLU A 34 11.27 3.20 6.39
CA GLU A 34 12.45 3.86 6.92
C GLU A 34 12.11 4.88 8.01
N ALA A 35 11.08 5.70 7.78
CA ALA A 35 10.58 6.68 8.76
C ALA A 35 10.03 6.03 10.04
N LEU A 36 9.50 4.81 9.94
CA LEU A 36 9.04 4.00 11.07
C LEU A 36 10.18 3.20 11.73
N GLY A 37 11.42 3.31 11.24
CA GLY A 37 12.58 2.58 11.74
C GLY A 37 12.64 1.11 11.30
N LEU A 38 11.79 0.71 10.34
CA LEU A 38 11.76 -0.64 9.77
C LEU A 38 12.81 -0.75 8.67
N ARG A 39 13.98 -1.27 9.05
CA ARG A 39 15.05 -1.57 8.09
C ARG A 39 14.74 -2.88 7.38
N ILE A 40 14.12 -2.78 6.22
CA ILE A 40 13.85 -3.92 5.33
C ILE A 40 14.95 -3.93 4.28
N ASP A 41 15.61 -5.08 4.12
CA ASP A 41 16.60 -5.23 3.06
C ASP A 41 15.92 -5.30 1.68
N THR A 42 16.72 -5.30 0.61
CA THR A 42 16.14 -5.31 -0.75
C THR A 42 15.45 -6.64 -1.07
N ALA A 43 15.96 -7.77 -0.56
CA ALA A 43 15.40 -9.09 -0.86
C ALA A 43 14.03 -9.27 -0.20
N ASP A 44 13.92 -8.92 1.08
CA ASP A 44 12.68 -8.90 1.84
C ASP A 44 11.67 -7.92 1.24
N PHE A 45 12.13 -6.76 0.76
CA PHE A 45 11.23 -5.81 0.10
C PHE A 45 10.64 -6.37 -1.19
N GLU A 46 11.42 -7.07 -2.03
CA GLU A 46 10.88 -7.74 -3.21
C GLU A 46 9.88 -8.85 -2.84
N LEU A 47 10.10 -9.58 -1.75
CA LEU A 47 9.12 -10.54 -1.23
C LEU A 47 7.83 -9.85 -0.80
N LEU A 48 7.90 -8.71 -0.09
CA LEU A 48 6.73 -7.94 0.31
C LEU A 48 5.90 -7.43 -0.87
N LYS A 49 6.54 -7.09 -2.00
CA LYS A 49 5.81 -6.68 -3.22
C LYS A 49 4.94 -7.79 -3.80
N THR A 50 5.27 -9.05 -3.55
CA THR A 50 4.43 -10.20 -3.97
C THR A 50 3.17 -10.32 -3.14
N TRP A 51 3.11 -9.68 -1.97
CA TRP A 51 1.97 -9.76 -1.09
C TRP A 51 0.80 -8.97 -1.64
N ASN A 52 -0.39 -9.58 -1.58
CA ASN A 52 -1.63 -8.91 -1.93
C ASN A 52 -1.90 -7.68 -1.07
N LEU A 53 -1.52 -7.74 0.22
CA LEU A 53 -1.63 -6.66 1.18
C LEU A 53 -0.52 -6.81 2.23
N ILE A 54 0.16 -5.71 2.51
CA ILE A 54 1.12 -5.55 3.59
C ILE A 54 0.36 -4.91 4.74
N GLU A 55 0.18 -5.65 5.83
CA GLU A 55 -0.43 -5.15 7.06
C GLU A 55 0.63 -4.88 8.10
N LEU A 56 0.57 -3.69 8.68
CA LEU A 56 1.51 -3.22 9.68
C LEU A 56 0.78 -2.88 10.97
N SER A 57 1.07 -3.62 12.03
CA SER A 57 0.47 -3.45 13.35
C SER A 57 1.05 -2.24 14.07
N VAL A 58 0.20 -1.34 14.53
CA VAL A 58 0.58 -0.13 15.29
C VAL A 58 -0.13 -0.09 16.63
N PRO A 59 0.50 0.48 17.68
CA PRO A 59 -0.04 0.46 19.04
C PRO A 59 -1.13 1.52 19.29
N ASP A 60 -1.27 2.50 18.39
CA ASP A 60 -2.14 3.65 18.58
C ASP A 60 -3.08 3.84 17.39
N ARG A 61 -4.36 4.04 17.70
CA ARG A 61 -5.40 4.30 16.71
C ARG A 61 -5.18 5.62 15.98
N THR A 62 -4.70 6.66 16.65
CA THR A 62 -4.46 7.95 16.00
C THR A 62 -3.35 7.83 14.97
N MET A 63 -2.26 7.16 15.33
CA MET A 63 -1.16 6.80 14.44
C MET A 63 -1.64 5.96 13.26
N ALA A 64 -2.44 4.90 13.48
CA ALA A 64 -3.01 4.09 12.41
C ALA A 64 -3.79 4.93 11.39
N VAL A 65 -4.60 5.88 11.87
CA VAL A 65 -5.39 6.77 11.00
C VAL A 65 -4.47 7.67 10.17
N GLN A 66 -3.46 8.29 10.78
CA GLN A 66 -2.55 9.20 10.06
C GLN A 66 -1.70 8.44 9.03
N LEU A 67 -1.15 7.27 9.40
CA LEU A 67 -0.36 6.44 8.49
C LEU A 67 -1.21 5.91 7.32
N ASN A 68 -2.46 5.51 7.57
CA ASN A 68 -3.37 5.12 6.49
C ASN A 68 -3.75 6.28 5.56
N LYS A 69 -3.86 7.51 6.08
CA LYS A 69 -4.04 8.70 5.24
C LYS A 69 -2.82 8.95 4.36
N LEU A 70 -1.62 8.83 4.94
CA LEU A 70 -0.38 8.92 4.17
C LEU A 70 -0.30 7.84 3.11
N SER A 71 -0.81 6.63 3.36
CA SER A 71 -0.82 5.51 2.40
C SER A 71 -2.08 5.41 1.54
N ALA A 72 -2.95 6.43 1.46
CA ALA A 72 -4.24 6.36 0.77
C ALA A 72 -4.17 5.93 -0.71
N TYR A 73 -3.02 6.12 -1.36
CA TYR A 73 -2.77 5.76 -2.76
C TYR A 73 -1.84 4.56 -2.96
N VAL A 74 -1.45 3.89 -1.86
CA VAL A 74 -0.64 2.67 -1.88
C VAL A 74 -1.61 1.48 -1.70
N PRO A 75 -2.03 0.82 -2.79
CA PRO A 75 -3.16 -0.11 -2.75
C PRO A 75 -2.90 -1.38 -1.93
N ASN A 76 -1.63 -1.71 -1.70
CA ASN A 76 -1.15 -2.89 -1.00
C ASN A 76 -0.56 -2.59 0.39
N LEU A 77 -0.80 -1.42 0.99
CA LEU A 77 -0.32 -1.10 2.35
C LEU A 77 -1.48 -0.69 3.27
N LYS A 78 -1.50 -1.23 4.49
CA LYS A 78 -2.51 -0.91 5.50
C LYS A 78 -1.92 -0.96 6.90
N PHE A 79 -2.25 0.02 7.72
CA PHE A 79 -1.90 0.07 9.13
C PHE A 79 -3.10 -0.38 9.98
N VAL A 80 -2.87 -1.32 10.89
CA VAL A 80 -3.92 -1.92 11.74
C VAL A 80 -3.55 -1.73 13.20
N VAL A 81 -4.52 -1.38 14.03
CA VAL A 81 -4.29 -1.27 15.49
C VAL A 81 -4.24 -2.67 16.07
N ASP A 82 -3.17 -3.00 16.77
CA ASP A 82 -3.02 -4.27 17.46
C ASP A 82 -2.13 -4.11 18.70
N ASP A 83 -2.79 -3.99 19.84
CA ASP A 83 -2.15 -3.72 21.14
C ASP A 83 -1.47 -4.98 21.72
N SER A 84 -1.67 -6.14 21.08
CA SER A 84 -1.11 -7.43 21.51
C SER A 84 0.26 -7.74 20.91
N LYS A 85 0.69 -6.98 19.90
CA LYS A 85 1.92 -7.20 19.15
C LYS A 85 3.01 -6.19 19.51
N PRO A 86 4.29 -6.54 19.33
CA PRO A 86 5.38 -5.57 19.45
C PRO A 86 5.16 -4.41 18.47
N LEU A 87 5.73 -3.25 18.82
CA LEU A 87 5.72 -2.04 18.00
C LEU A 87 6.09 -2.40 16.55
N PHE A 88 5.17 -2.16 15.61
CA PHE A 88 5.39 -2.29 14.16
C PHE A 88 5.68 -3.71 13.68
N THR A 89 4.71 -4.61 13.81
CA THR A 89 4.80 -5.97 13.22
C THR A 89 4.27 -5.99 11.79
N LEU A 90 5.04 -6.54 10.84
CA LEU A 90 4.64 -6.76 9.45
C LEU A 90 4.01 -8.14 9.26
N THR A 91 2.86 -8.19 8.61
CA THR A 91 2.15 -9.43 8.31
C THR A 91 1.52 -9.38 6.92
N GLN A 92 1.38 -10.56 6.30
CA GLN A 92 0.66 -10.68 5.04
C GLN A 92 -0.84 -10.59 5.29
N GLY A 93 -1.44 -9.50 4.82
CA GLY A 93 -2.87 -9.26 4.93
C GLY A 93 -3.68 -9.90 3.81
N LEU A 94 -4.98 -9.99 4.02
CA LEU A 94 -5.95 -10.42 3.01
C LEU A 94 -6.73 -9.21 2.50
N LYS A 95 -6.66 -8.91 1.19
CA LYS A 95 -7.39 -7.80 0.54
C LYS A 95 -8.91 -7.84 0.79
N GLN A 96 -9.48 -9.04 0.98
CA GLN A 96 -10.90 -9.25 1.30
C GLN A 96 -11.32 -8.64 2.65
N ARG A 97 -10.37 -8.33 3.54
CA ARG A 97 -10.61 -7.61 4.81
C ARG A 97 -10.47 -6.09 4.68
N ARG A 98 -10.51 -5.51 3.48
CA ARG A 98 -10.91 -4.10 3.30
C ARG A 98 -12.39 -3.98 3.64
N VAL A 99 -12.71 -4.12 4.93
CA VAL A 99 -13.94 -3.59 5.51
C VAL A 99 -13.80 -2.08 5.33
N TRP A 100 -14.39 -1.57 4.25
CA TRP A 100 -14.90 -0.21 4.24
C TRP A 100 -15.74 -0.11 5.51
N LYS A 101 -15.23 0.60 6.52
CA LYS A 101 -16.08 0.99 7.64
C LYS A 101 -17.26 1.72 7.01
N GLU A 102 -18.44 1.16 7.24
CA GLU A 102 -19.74 1.76 6.99
C GLU A 102 -19.65 3.25 7.33
N ARG A 103 -20.01 4.07 6.34
CA ARG A 103 -20.44 5.44 6.60
C ARG A 103 -21.86 5.39 7.14
#